data_AF-A0A7W8VC76-F1
#
_entry.id   AF-A0A7W8VC76-F1
#
_cell.length_a   1.000
_cell.length_b   1.000
_cell.length_c   1.000
_cell.angle_alpha   90.00
_cell.angle_beta   90.00
_cell.angle_gamma   90.00
#
_symmetry.space_group_name_H-M   'P 1'
#
loop_
_entity.id
_entity.type
_entity.pdbx_description
1 polymer ?
#
loop_
_entity_poly.entity_id
_entity_poly.type
_entity_poly.pdbx_seq_one_letter_code
_entity_poly.pdbx_strand_id
1 'polypeptide(L)' 'MRAYGTGFDSRSCGACGRPVSAAEVESSHYTTEGIVRYLRCPCGRRRVELAGGLSRG' A
#
# COMPACT_ATOMS: atom_id res chain seq x y z
N MET A 1 -25.01 -0.42 -12.09
CA MET A 1 -24.26 0.26 -11.01
C MET A 1 -22.78 0.17 -11.35
N ARG A 2 -22.12 1.28 -11.67
CA ARG A 2 -20.68 1.31 -12.02
C ARG A 2 -19.88 1.59 -10.75
N ALA A 3 -19.10 0.61 -10.27
CA ALA A 3 -18.19 0.79 -9.16
C ALA A 3 -16.88 1.42 -9.66
N TYR A 4 -16.65 2.69 -9.35
CA TYR A 4 -15.34 3.34 -9.44
C TYR A 4 -14.49 2.86 -8.26
N GLY A 5 -13.98 1.62 -8.36
CA GLY A 5 -12.99 1.07 -7.43
C GLY A 5 -11.60 1.68 -7.64
N THR A 6 -11.49 3.01 -7.58
CA THR A 6 -10.24 3.77 -7.68
C THR A 6 -9.59 3.93 -6.31
N GLY A 7 -9.46 2.83 -5.56
CA GLY A 7 -8.83 2.84 -4.25
C GLY A 7 -8.31 1.47 -3.94
N PHE A 8 -7.01 1.35 -3.72
CA PHE A 8 -6.47 0.16 -3.07
C PHE A 8 -7.23 -0.04 -1.76
N ASP A 9 -7.89 -1.18 -1.60
CA ASP A 9 -8.35 -1.58 -0.27
C ASP A 9 -7.09 -1.74 0.61
N SER A 10 -7.15 -1.27 1.86
CA SER A 10 -6.00 -1.34 2.77
C SER A 10 -5.44 -2.76 2.94
N ARG A 11 -6.21 -3.80 2.58
CA ARG A 11 -5.87 -5.22 2.68
C ARG A 11 -5.61 -5.91 1.35
N SER A 12 -6.00 -5.31 0.21
CA SER A 12 -5.99 -5.99 -1.09
C SER A 12 -5.64 -5.07 -2.27
N CYS A 13 -4.97 -5.61 -3.28
CA CYS A 13 -4.72 -4.89 -4.52
C CYS A 13 -6.00 -4.70 -5.33
N GLY A 14 -6.41 -3.45 -5.55
CA GLY A 14 -7.60 -3.13 -6.36
C GLY A 14 -7.50 -3.47 -7.85
N ALA A 15 -6.38 -3.99 -8.35
CA ALA A 15 -6.24 -4.47 -9.74
C ALA A 15 -6.38 -6.00 -9.86
N CYS A 16 -5.61 -6.76 -9.08
CA CYS A 16 -5.55 -8.21 -9.19
C CYS A 16 -6.24 -8.94 -8.04
N GLY A 17 -6.75 -8.21 -7.05
CA GLY A 17 -7.41 -8.78 -5.87
C GLY A 17 -6.46 -9.45 -4.86
N ARG A 18 -5.16 -9.54 -5.14
CA ARG A 18 -4.20 -10.19 -4.21
C ARG A 18 -4.07 -9.44 -2.89
N PRO A 19 -3.86 -10.16 -1.78
CA PRO A 19 -3.68 -9.54 -0.48
C PRO A 19 -2.39 -8.72 -0.42
N VAL A 20 -2.37 -7.69 0.40
CA VAL A 20 -1.19 -6.81 0.58
C VAL A 20 0.00 -7.52 1.20
N SER A 21 -0.23 -8.60 1.94
CA SER A 21 0.83 -9.50 2.44
C SER A 21 1.61 -10.21 1.34
N ALA A 22 1.05 -10.29 0.12
CA ALA A 22 1.76 -10.82 -1.04
C ALA A 22 2.59 -9.76 -1.77
N ALA A 23 2.54 -8.49 -1.36
CA ALA A 23 3.36 -7.43 -1.93
C ALA A 23 4.73 -7.40 -1.25
N GLU A 24 5.77 -7.16 -2.03
CA GLU A 24 7.16 -7.09 -1.55
C GLU A 24 7.59 -5.63 -1.40
N VAL A 25 8.44 -5.35 -0.42
CA VAL A 25 9.00 -3.99 -0.22
C VAL A 25 10.13 -3.77 -1.22
N GLU A 26 9.93 -2.87 -2.18
CA GLU A 26 10.99 -2.46 -3.13
C GLU A 26 11.99 -1.50 -2.49
N SER A 27 11.50 -0.57 -1.67
CA SER A 27 12.34 0.41 -0.97
C SER A 27 11.65 0.95 0.27
N SER A 28 12.45 1.38 1.25
CA SER A 28 11.98 2.07 2.44
C SER A 28 12.81 3.32 2.71
N HIS A 29 12.14 4.44 2.94
CA HIS A 29 12.77 5.72 3.23
C HIS A 29 12.28 6.23 4.57
N TYR A 30 13.21 6.65 5.43
CA TYR A 30 12.90 7.33 6.67
C TYR A 30 12.57 8.79 6.39
N THR A 31 11.47 9.27 6.97
CA THR A 31 11.02 10.65 6.96
C THR A 31 10.80 11.11 8.40
N THR A 32 10.68 12.42 8.62
CA THR A 32 10.40 12.98 9.95
C THR A 32 9.05 12.51 10.50
N GLU A 33 8.12 12.12 9.63
CA GLU A 33 6.78 11.63 9.98
C GLU A 33 6.72 10.10 10.16
N GLY A 34 7.80 9.36 9.84
CA GLY A 34 7.79 7.91 9.91
C GLY A 34 8.65 7.21 8.86
N ILE A 35 8.25 5.99 8.50
CA ILE A 35 8.89 5.19 7.47
C ILE A 35 7.95 5.09 6.28
N VAL A 36 8.37 5.62 5.13
CA VAL A 36 7.71 5.38 3.84
C VAL A 36 8.21 4.05 3.28
N ARG A 37 7.29 3.14 2.97
CA ARG A 37 7.57 1.87 2.31
C ARG A 37 6.90 1.84 0.94
N TYR A 38 7.68 1.55 -0.08
CA TYR A 38 7.20 1.30 -1.43
C TYR A 38 7.00 -0.19 -1.60
N LEU A 39 5.76 -0.62 -1.73
CA LEU A 39 5.34 -2.01 -1.86
C LEU A 39 4.96 -2.27 -3.32
N ARG A 40 5.45 -3.38 -3.87
CA ARG A 40 5.08 -3.85 -5.21
C ARG A 40 4.31 -5.15 -5.11
N CYS A 41 3.11 -5.13 -5.66
CA CYS A 41 2.32 -6.32 -5.84
C CYS A 41 2.93 -7.18 -6.97
N PRO A 42 2.85 -8.52 -6.90
CA PRO A 42 3.30 -9.41 -7.98
C PRO A 42 2.63 -9.14 -9.33
N CYS A 43 1.48 -8.46 -9.35
CA CYS A 43 0.83 -8.03 -10.61
C CYS A 43 1.46 -6.80 -11.26
N GLY A 44 2.45 -6.16 -10.62
CA GLY A 44 3.15 -4.97 -11.11
C GLY A 44 2.62 -3.63 -10.59
N ARG A 45 1.50 -3.59 -9.87
CA ARG A 45 1.05 -2.35 -9.22
C ARG A 45 1.92 -2.00 -8.01
N ARG A 46 2.18 -0.70 -7.84
CA ARG A 46 2.87 -0.14 -6.68
C ARG A 46 1.87 0.47 -5.69
N ARG A 47 2.20 0.38 -4.41
CA ARG A 47 1.52 1.03 -3.29
C ARG A 47 2.57 1.72 -2.43
N VAL A 48 2.21 2.85 -1.85
CA VAL A 48 3.02 3.53 -0.83
C VAL A 48 2.33 3.34 0.52
N GLU A 49 3.10 2.94 1.52
CA GLU A 49 2.66 2.82 2.90
C GLU A 49 3.49 3.73 3.78
N LEU A 50 2.83 4.52 4.62
CA LEU A 50 3.47 5.34 5.65
C LEU A 50 3.28 4.61 6.98
N ALA A 51 4.35 3.97 7.45
CA ALA A 51 4.41 3.34 8.76
C ALA A 51 5.14 4.29 9.72
N GLY A 52 4.40 5.08 10.50
CA GLY A 52 5.01 5.95 11.51
C GLY A 52 4.18 7.15 11.96
N GLY A 53 3.04 7.42 11.33
CA GLY A 53 2.03 8.25 11.97
C GLY A 53 1.40 7.45 13.10
N LEU A 54 1.67 7.82 14.35
CA LEU A 54 0.70 7.56 15.42
C LEU A 54 -0.65 8.07 14.92
N SER A 55 -1.55 7.16 14.56
CA SER A 55 -2.98 7.44 14.64
C SER A 55 -3.24 7.75 16.11
N ARG A 56 -3.09 9.02 16.50
CA ARG A 56 -3.54 9.49 17.81
C ARG A 56 -5.04 9.21 17.81
N GLY A 57 -5.44 8.24 18.64
CA GLY A 57 -6.84 7.81 18.78
C GLY A 57 -7.77 8.95 19.16
#